data_AF-A0A4R4M570-F1
#
_entry.id   AF-A0A4R4M570-F1
#
_cell.length_a   1.000
_cell.length_b   1.000
_cell.length_c   1.000
_cell.angle_alpha   90.00
_cell.angle_beta   90.00
_cell.angle_gamma   90.00
#
_symmetry.space_group_name_H-M   'P 1'
#
loop_
_entity.id
_entity.type
_entity.pdbx_description
1 polymer ?
#
loop_
_entity_poly.entity_id
_entity_poly.type
_entity_poly.pdbx_seq_one_letter_code
_entity_poly.pdbx_strand_id
1 'polypeptide(L)' 'MTSRFTNWRKSRHSEPNSTCVEVAPSLEGTVGVRDSKANALVPSWN' A
#
# COMPACT_ATOMS: atom_id res chain seq x y z
N MET A 1 8.86 10.52 -17.06
CA MET A 1 7.49 11.00 -16.80
C MET A 1 7.04 10.40 -15.49
N THR A 2 6.68 11.21 -14.50
CA THR A 2 6.24 10.70 -13.20
C THR A 2 4.77 10.34 -13.33
N SER A 3 4.47 9.04 -13.49
CA SER A 3 3.11 8.53 -13.49
C SER A 3 2.40 9.00 -12.22
N ARG A 4 1.33 9.79 -12.37
CA ARG A 4 0.55 10.27 -11.23
C ARG A 4 -0.48 9.20 -10.87
N PHE A 5 -0.24 8.48 -9.78
CA PHE A 5 -1.23 7.59 -9.18
C PHE A 5 -2.36 8.42 -8.56
N THR A 6 -3.60 8.10 -8.90
CA THR A 6 -4.79 8.83 -8.43
C THR A 6 -5.80 7.86 -7.80
N ASN A 7 -6.76 8.39 -7.04
CA ASN A 7 -7.84 7.59 -6.45
C ASN A 7 -7.34 6.42 -5.58
N TRP A 8 -6.46 6.71 -4.62
CA TRP A 8 -6.01 5.72 -3.63
C TRP A 8 -7.19 5.14 -2.87
N ARG A 9 -7.26 3.81 -2.80
CA ARG A 9 -8.30 3.08 -2.06
C ARG A 9 -7.65 2.15 -1.06
N LYS A 10 -8.13 2.23 0.19
CA LYS A 10 -7.76 1.29 1.26
C LYS A 10 -8.41 -0.08 1.01
N SER A 11 -7.67 -1.15 1.27
CA SER A 11 -8.23 -2.51 1.27
C SER A 11 -9.30 -2.67 2.35
N ARG A 12 -10.32 -3.49 2.07
CA ARG A 12 -11.34 -3.89 3.06
C ARG A 12 -10.79 -4.83 4.13
N HIS A 13 -9.62 -5.42 3.89
CA HIS A 13 -8.93 -6.32 4.82
C HIS A 13 -7.90 -5.57 5.70
N SER A 14 -7.96 -4.23 5.75
CA SER A 14 -7.11 -3.42 6.63
C SER A 14 -7.82 -3.20 7.96
N GLU A 15 -7.08 -3.24 9.07
CA GLU A 15 -7.63 -2.82 10.35
C GLU A 15 -8.00 -1.33 10.31
N PRO A 16 -8.99 -0.89 11.11
CA PRO A 16 -9.41 0.51 11.15
C PRO A 16 -8.28 1.49 11.50
N ASN A 17 -7.32 1.06 12.32
CA ASN A 17 -6.36 1.95 12.98
C ASN A 17 -4.88 1.52 12.91
N SER A 18 -4.53 0.38 12.31
CA SER A 18 -3.13 -0.04 12.28
C SER A 18 -2.86 -1.04 11.17
N THR A 19 -1.98 -0.63 10.26
CA THR A 19 -1.57 -1.37 9.07
C THR A 19 -2.62 -1.43 7.95
N CYS A 20 -2.22 -1.03 6.76
CA CYS A 20 -3.10 -0.92 5.61
C CYS A 20 -2.35 -1.16 4.31
N VAL A 21 -3.05 -1.82 3.38
CA VAL A 21 -2.69 -1.87 1.97
C VAL A 21 -3.55 -0.86 1.21
N GLU A 22 -2.92 -0.03 0.40
CA GLU A 22 -3.59 0.91 -0.51
C GLU A 22 -3.15 0.68 -1.94
N VAL A 23 -4.09 0.84 -2.88
CA VAL A 23 -3.83 0.71 -4.32
C VAL A 23 -4.35 1.92 -5.09
N ALA A 24 -3.66 2.28 -6.16
CA ALA A 24 -4.10 3.33 -7.08
C ALA A 24 -3.71 3.02 -8.53
N PRO A 25 -4.65 3.20 -9.48
CA PRO A 25 -4.31 3.15 -10.89
C PRO A 25 -3.53 4.39 -11.33
N SER A 26 -2.73 4.21 -12.37
CA SER A 26 -2.20 5.29 -13.18
C SER A 26 -2.88 5.35 -14.55
N LEU A 27 -2.74 6.48 -15.23
CA LEU A 27 -3.21 6.66 -16.60
C LEU A 27 -2.40 5.85 -17.62
N GLU A 28 -1.24 5.34 -17.22
CA GLU A 28 -0.31 4.59 -18.08
C GLU A 28 -0.48 3.06 -17.93
N GLY A 29 -1.54 2.62 -17.23
CA GLY A 29 -1.85 1.20 -17.05
C GLY A 29 -1.03 0.50 -15.95
N THR A 30 -0.29 1.26 -15.14
CA THR A 30 0.43 0.73 -13.97
C THR A 30 -0.40 0.88 -12.70
N VAL A 31 -0.14 0.02 -11.71
CA VAL A 31 -0.81 0.06 -10.40
C VAL A 31 0.23 0.33 -9.31
N GLY A 32 0.03 1.40 -8.56
CA GLY A 32 0.83 1.71 -7.38
C GLY A 32 0.29 0.97 -6.17
N VAL A 33 1.19 0.44 -5.34
CA VAL A 33 0.86 -0.27 -4.09
C VAL A 33 1.61 0.37 -2.93
N ARG A 34 0.91 0.67 -1.84
CA ARG A 34 1.50 1.07 -0.55
C ARG A 34 1.10 0.04 0.48
N ASP A 35 2.09 -0.57 1.13
CA ASP A 35 1.87 -1.52 2.22
C ASP A 35 2.55 -1.03 3.49
N SER A 36 1.74 -0.87 4.54
CA SER A 36 2.22 -0.58 5.90
C SER A 36 2.08 -1.77 6.84
N LYS A 37 1.57 -2.92 6.35
CA LYS A 37 1.50 -4.19 7.09
C LYS A 37 2.88 -4.79 7.32
N ALA A 38 3.77 -4.67 6.34
CA ALA A 38 5.15 -5.14 6.45
C ALA A 38 6.01 -4.41 7.49
N ASN A 39 5.49 -3.42 8.24
CA ASN A 39 6.25 -2.82 9.34
C ASN A 39 6.42 -3.75 10.56
N ALA A 40 5.62 -4.81 10.64
CA ALA A 40 5.81 -5.85 11.64
C ALA A 40 6.76 -6.92 11.09
N LEU A 41 7.98 -6.95 11.63
CA LEU A 41 8.93 -8.07 11.62
C LEU A 41 9.91 -8.14 10.43
N VAL A 42 11.03 -7.40 10.53
CA VAL A 42 12.29 -8.16 10.59
C VAL A 42 12.40 -8.69 12.02
N PRO A 43 12.28 -10.01 12.29
CA PRO A 43 12.61 -10.52 13.59
C PRO A 43 14.12 -10.33 13.77
N SER A 44 14.56 -9.53 14.73
CA SER A 44 15.93 -9.59 15.21
C SER A 44 16.08 -10.95 15.92
N TRP A 45 16.43 -11.98 15.16
CA TRP A 45 16.86 -13.24 15.74
C TRP A 45 18.13 -12.96 16.55
N ASN A 46 18.05 -13.14 17.87
CA ASN A 46 19.19 -13.34 18.76
C ASN A 46 19.25 -14.82 19.13
#